data_AF-A0A7C5D0E4-F1
#
_entry.id   AF-A0A7C5D0E4-F1
#
_cell.length_a   1.000
_cell.length_b   1.000
_cell.length_c   1.000
_cell.angle_alpha   90.00
_cell.angle_beta   90.00
_cell.angle_gamma   90.00
#
_symmetry.space_group_name_H-M   'P 1'
#
loop_
_entity.id
_entity.type
_entity.pdbx_description
1 polymer ?
#
loop_
_entity_poly.entity_id
_entity_poly.type
_entity_poly.pdbx_seq_one_letter_code
_entity_poly.pdbx_strand_id
1 'polypeptide(L)' 'MPVPKRKYPKSRQGKRRSHLVLSIPPLVNCPQCHTPKLSHHVCPTCGTYEGREILKIEHKGKSAA' A
#
# COMPACT_ATOMS: atom_id res chain seq x y z
N MET A 1 28.52 13.05 23.48
CA MET A 1 27.87 13.13 22.14
C MET A 1 27.74 14.59 21.73
N PRO A 2 27.86 14.95 20.44
CA PRO A 2 27.68 16.33 20.00
C PRO A 2 26.20 16.74 20.15
N VAL A 3 25.96 17.88 20.81
CA VAL A 3 24.62 18.45 21.03
C VAL A 3 24.40 19.62 20.07
N PRO A 4 23.19 19.81 19.52
CA PRO A 4 22.88 20.98 18.72
C PRO A 4 23.05 22.28 19.50
N LYS A 5 23.85 23.23 18.99
CA LYS A 5 24.07 24.54 19.63
C LYS A 5 22.81 25.40 19.67
N ARG A 6 21.90 25.24 18.70
CA ARG A 6 20.66 26.02 18.55
C ARG A 6 19.55 25.17 17.92
N LYS A 7 18.31 25.61 18.11
CA LYS A 7 17.13 25.03 17.44
C LYS A 7 17.23 25.19 15.92
N TYR A 8 16.95 24.11 15.20
CA TYR A 8 16.84 24.16 13.73
C TYR A 8 15.62 25.01 13.30
N PRO A 9 15.76 25.90 12.31
CA PRO A 9 14.62 26.68 11.83
C PRO A 9 13.62 25.78 11.10
N LYS A 10 12.32 26.12 11.21
CA LYS A 10 11.23 25.36 10.57
C LYS A 10 11.43 25.20 9.06
N SER A 11 11.92 26.25 8.39
CA SER A 11 12.22 26.22 6.94
C SER A 11 13.25 25.15 6.57
N ARG A 12 14.31 24.99 7.37
CA ARG A 12 15.36 23.99 7.12
C ARG A 12 14.89 22.57 7.43
N GLN A 13 14.04 22.40 8.45
CA GLN A 13 13.38 21.12 8.72
C GLN A 13 12.42 20.73 7.58
N GLY A 14 11.63 21.68 7.08
CA GLY A 14 10.71 21.49 5.95
C GLY A 14 11.44 21.10 4.67
N LYS A 15 12.49 21.85 4.29
CA LYS A 15 13.36 21.52 3.14
C LYS A 15 14.00 20.14 3.26
N ARG A 16 14.38 19.71 4.47
CA ARG A 16 14.92 18.35 4.66
C ARG A 16 13.87 17.27 4.45
N ARG A 17 12.62 17.54 4.83
CA ARG A 17 11.49 16.60 4.72
C ARG A 17 10.82 16.59 3.36
N SER A 18 11.12 17.54 2.46
CA SER A 18 10.46 17.63 1.15
C SER A 18 10.70 16.43 0.25
N HIS A 19 11.79 15.70 0.46
CA HIS A 19 12.09 14.47 -0.28
C HIS A 19 11.41 13.22 0.29
N LEU A 20 10.81 13.31 1.49
CA LEU A 20 10.16 12.19 2.17
C LEU A 20 8.68 12.06 1.76
N VAL A 21 8.44 11.97 0.44
CA VAL A 21 7.09 11.78 -0.10
C VAL A 21 6.78 10.29 -0.15
N LEU A 22 5.56 9.91 0.25
CA LEU A 22 5.08 8.54 0.13
C LEU A 22 4.40 8.37 -1.23
N SER A 23 4.78 7.33 -1.98
CA SER A 23 4.12 6.93 -3.22
C SER A 23 3.12 5.81 -2.96
N ILE A 24 1.96 5.89 -3.59
CA ILE A 24 0.94 4.83 -3.53
C ILE A 24 1.42 3.64 -4.39
N PRO A 25 1.31 2.40 -3.91
CA PRO A 25 1.68 1.23 -4.71
C PRO A 25 0.73 1.05 -5.91
N PRO A 26 1.21 0.48 -7.03
CA PRO A 26 0.35 0.21 -8.17
C PRO A 26 -0.70 -0.85 -7.83
N LEU A 27 -1.95 -0.51 -8.08
CA LEU A 27 -3.10 -1.41 -7.92
C LEU A 27 -3.62 -1.82 -9.30
N VAL A 28 -3.89 -3.12 -9.45
CA VAL A 28 -4.40 -3.74 -10.67
C VAL A 28 -5.72 -4.43 -10.34
N ASN A 29 -6.68 -4.40 -11.27
CA ASN A 29 -7.95 -5.10 -11.07
C ASN A 29 -7.76 -6.62 -11.16
N CYS A 30 -8.35 -7.35 -10.21
CA CYS A 30 -8.38 -8.81 -10.28
C CYS A 30 -9.35 -9.30 -11.38
N PRO A 31 -8.95 -10.26 -12.25
CA PRO A 31 -9.81 -10.75 -13.32
C PRO A 31 -11.03 -11.57 -12.84
N GLN A 32 -11.02 -12.09 -11.61
CA GLN A 32 -12.09 -12.94 -11.08
C GLN A 32 -13.16 -12.18 -10.28
N CYS A 33 -12.75 -11.19 -9.48
CA CYS A 33 -13.65 -10.47 -8.57
C CYS A 33 -13.66 -8.94 -8.77
N HIS A 34 -12.88 -8.43 -9.72
CA HIS A 34 -12.75 -7.00 -10.05
C HIS A 34 -12.35 -6.08 -8.88
N THR A 35 -11.85 -6.64 -7.77
CA THR A 35 -11.30 -5.85 -6.67
C THR A 35 -9.86 -5.42 -6.97
N PRO A 36 -9.41 -4.25 -6.46
CA PRO A 36 -8.03 -3.81 -6.61
C PRO A 36 -7.10 -4.72 -5.81
N LYS A 37 -6.04 -5.21 -6.46
CA LYS A 37 -4.97 -5.99 -5.86
C LYS A 37 -3.60 -5.43 -6.23
N LEU A 38 -2.58 -5.78 -5.46
CA LEU A 38 -1.20 -5.47 -5.84
C LEU A 38 -0.78 -6.28 -7.08
N SER A 39 0.06 -5.70 -7.92
CA SER A 39 0.66 -6.41 -9.06
C SER A 39 1.50 -7.60 -8.58
N HIS A 40 1.42 -8.73 -9.29
CA HIS A 40 2.13 -9.99 -8.94
C HIS A 40 1.78 -10.62 -7.57
N HIS A 41 0.72 -10.15 -6.90
CA HIS A 41 0.24 -10.76 -5.65
C HIS A 41 -1.06 -11.55 -5.85
N VAL A 42 -1.26 -12.52 -4.95
CA VAL A 42 -2.52 -13.24 -4.79
C VAL A 42 -3.61 -12.25 -4.33
N CYS A 43 -4.78 -12.38 -4.92
CA CYS A 43 -5.96 -11.62 -4.56
C CYS A 43 -6.35 -11.88 -3.08
N PRO A 44 -6.35 -10.88 -2.17
CA PRO A 44 -6.69 -11.11 -0.77
C PRO A 44 -8.18 -11.43 -0.57
N THR A 45 -9.04 -11.01 -1.50
CA THR A 45 -10.49 -11.19 -1.42
C THR A 45 -10.98 -12.51 -2.00
N CYS A 46 -10.22 -13.08 -2.94
CA CYS A 46 -10.63 -14.24 -3.73
C CYS A 46 -9.62 -15.39 -3.74
N GLY A 47 -8.44 -15.23 -3.14
CA GLY A 47 -7.44 -16.30 -3.01
C GLY A 47 -6.83 -16.79 -4.33
N THR A 48 -7.19 -16.15 -5.46
CA THR A 48 -6.78 -16.56 -6.80
C THR A 48 -5.62 -15.71 -7.33
N TYR A 49 -4.75 -16.38 -8.10
CA TYR A 49 -3.67 -15.78 -8.88
C TYR A 49 -3.62 -16.48 -10.24
N GLU A 50 -3.61 -15.72 -11.33
CA GLU A 50 -3.56 -16.26 -12.70
C GLU A 50 -4.62 -17.35 -13.00
N GLY A 51 -5.83 -17.18 -12.46
CA GLY A 51 -6.94 -18.12 -12.66
C GLY A 51 -6.83 -19.43 -11.89
N ARG A 52 -5.81 -19.59 -11.03
CA ARG A 52 -5.68 -20.73 -10.11
C ARG A 52 -6.02 -20.31 -8.68
N GLU A 53 -6.78 -21.16 -8.00
CA GLU A 53 -7.04 -21.04 -6.56
C GLU A 53 -5.82 -21.51 -5.80
N ILE A 54 -5.13 -20.58 -5.12
CA ILE A 54 -3.93 -20.89 -4.33
C ILE A 54 -4.27 -20.97 -2.84
N LEU A 55 -5.21 -20.14 -2.39
CA LEU A 55 -5.68 -20.09 -1.02
C LEU A 55 -7.18 -20.39 -0.97
N LYS A 56 -7.57 -21.39 -0.17
CA LYS A 56 -8.98 -21.62 0.20
C LYS A 56 -9.36 -20.59 1.26
N ILE A 57 -9.80 -19.41 0.83
CA ILE A 57 -10.28 -18.35 1.72
C ILE A 57 -11.80 -18.53 1.84
N GLU A 58 -12.31 -18.80 3.04
CA GLU A 58 -13.75 -18.82 3.27
C GLU A 58 -14.31 -17.40 3.15
N HIS A 59 -15.16 -17.19 2.15
CA HIS A 59 -15.75 -15.91 1.82
C HIS A 59 -16.59 -15.35 2.99
N LYS A 60 -16.13 -14.28 3.64
CA LYS A 60 -17.04 -13.32 4.30
C LYS A 60 -17.25 -12.14 3.36
N GLY A 61 -18.40 -12.13 2.70
CA GLY A 61 -18.73 -11.27 1.58
C GLY A 61 -18.97 -9.80 1.91
N LYS A 62 -18.71 -8.99 0.87
CA LYS A 62 -19.43 -7.81 0.34
C LYS A 62 -20.56 -7.18 1.19
N SER A 63 -20.37 -5.91 1.56
CA SER A 63 -21.34 -4.79 1.61
C SER A 63 -20.52 -3.54 1.99
N ALA A 64 -20.52 -2.39 1.33
CA ALA A 64 -21.61 -1.47 0.98
C ALA A 64 -21.06 -0.43 -0.02
N ALA A 65 -21.83 -0.07 -1.05
CA ALA A 65 -22.51 1.24 -1.21
C ALA A 65 -21.56 2.38 -1.62
#